data_AF-T0I5I4-F1
#
_entry.id   AF-T0I5I4-F1
#
_cell.length_a   1.000
_cell.length_b   1.000
_cell.length_c   1.000
_cell.angle_alpha   90.00
_cell.angle_beta   90.00
_cell.angle_gamma   90.00
#
_symmetry.space_group_name_H-M   'P 1'
#
loop_
_entity.id
_entity.type
_entity.pdbx_description
1 polymer ?
#
loop_
_entity_poly.entity_id
_entity_poly.type
_entity_poly.pdbx_seq_one_letter_code
_entity_poly.pdbx_strand_id
1 'polypeptide(L)'
;MPDLKRLKCAVLLRRQEQDGAMGEHGFMSLKRSAEHGFTSLRRSAEHGFTPVRRSAEHGFAPLRRSAEHGFTPLRRSAEHGFTLVELMVVIVIIGLLATIVAINVIPATDTARVEKARADIATIEQALEQYRLDNLTYPSATDGLQALISPPASLVQPQRYRRGGYIKKLPNDPWGRPYSYVVPGRRGAFDIGSLGADGQPGGDNENADIYSSEL
;
A
#
# COMPACT_ATOMS: atom_id res chain seq x y z
N MET A 1 -14.91 77.49 -4.23
CA MET A 1 -14.49 76.12 -3.87
C MET A 1 -15.53 75.51 -2.93
N PRO A 2 -16.47 74.73 -3.48
CA PRO A 2 -16.87 73.42 -2.94
C PRO A 2 -17.05 72.40 -4.11
N ASP A 3 -17.10 71.08 -3.99
CA ASP A 3 -16.94 70.10 -2.92
C ASP A 3 -16.75 68.73 -3.63
N LEU A 4 -15.57 68.13 -3.49
CA LEU A 4 -15.14 66.93 -4.22
C LEU A 4 -15.78 65.62 -3.72
N LYS A 5 -16.71 65.68 -2.76
CA LYS A 5 -17.30 64.48 -2.12
C LYS A 5 -18.50 63.88 -2.83
N ARG A 6 -19.06 64.50 -3.87
CA ARG A 6 -20.24 63.97 -4.60
C ARG A 6 -19.92 63.06 -5.80
N LEU A 7 -18.68 63.03 -6.28
CA LEU A 7 -18.33 62.25 -7.48
C LEU A 7 -17.97 60.77 -7.21
N LYS A 8 -17.80 60.36 -5.95
CA LYS A 8 -17.48 58.96 -5.59
C LYS A 8 -18.71 58.07 -5.37
N CYS A 9 -19.93 58.61 -5.31
CA CYS A 9 -21.16 57.80 -5.19
C CYS A 9 -21.74 57.34 -6.53
N ALA A 10 -21.39 57.96 -7.67
CA ALA A 10 -22.00 57.65 -8.97
C ALA A 10 -21.36 56.45 -9.70
N VAL A 11 -20.19 55.97 -9.26
CA VAL A 11 -19.45 54.87 -9.93
C VAL A 11 -19.62 53.53 -9.21
N LEU A 12 -20.14 53.52 -7.97
CA LEU A 12 -20.30 52.28 -7.17
C LEU A 12 -21.70 51.65 -7.22
N LEU A 13 -22.65 52.18 -8.00
CA LEU A 13 -24.02 51.65 -8.12
C LEU A 13 -24.36 51.14 -9.54
N ARG A 14 -23.45 50.42 -10.20
CA ARG A 14 -23.76 49.81 -11.52
C ARG A 14 -23.24 48.38 -11.73
N ARG A 15 -23.02 47.61 -10.67
CA ARG A 15 -22.60 46.19 -10.80
C ARG A 15 -23.25 45.23 -9.79
N GLN A 16 -24.48 45.54 -9.41
CA GLN A 16 -25.38 44.68 -8.64
C GLN A 16 -26.71 44.57 -9.40
N GLU A 17 -26.70 44.02 -10.61
CA GLU A 17 -27.94 43.62 -11.30
C GLU A 17 -27.66 42.64 -12.46
N GLN A 18 -27.22 41.43 -12.16
CA GLN A 18 -27.35 40.26 -13.06
C GLN A 18 -27.54 38.99 -12.23
N ASP A 19 -28.56 39.01 -11.37
CA ASP A 19 -29.18 37.80 -10.83
C ASP A 19 -30.64 37.79 -11.31
N GLY A 20 -31.06 36.72 -11.97
CA GLY A 20 -32.49 36.38 -12.10
C GLY A 20 -33.01 36.05 -13.50
N ALA A 21 -33.01 34.74 -13.78
CA ALA A 21 -34.12 33.97 -14.38
C ALA A 21 -34.65 34.30 -15.80
N MET A 22 -34.70 33.29 -16.68
CA MET A 22 -35.89 32.46 -16.90
C MET A 22 -35.68 31.61 -18.16
N GLY A 23 -35.87 30.30 -18.04
CA GLY A 23 -35.76 29.36 -19.16
C GLY A 23 -36.05 27.94 -18.72
N GLU A 24 -37.15 27.75 -17.97
CA GLU A 24 -37.76 26.45 -17.73
C GLU A 24 -38.36 25.93 -19.03
N HIS A 25 -38.18 24.63 -19.33
CA HIS A 25 -39.22 23.74 -19.85
C HIS A 25 -38.69 22.29 -19.81
N GLY A 26 -39.46 21.38 -19.20
CA GLY A 26 -39.46 19.98 -19.64
C GLY A 26 -39.17 18.89 -18.61
N PHE A 27 -39.90 18.90 -17.50
CA PHE A 27 -40.06 17.77 -16.58
C PHE A 27 -40.80 16.59 -17.26
N MET A 28 -40.17 15.42 -17.36
CA MET A 28 -40.82 14.09 -17.25
C MET A 28 -39.74 13.08 -16.84
N SER A 29 -39.67 12.72 -15.56
CA SER A 29 -40.37 11.57 -14.99
C SER A 29 -39.86 10.22 -15.50
N LEU A 30 -38.90 9.65 -14.77
CA LEU A 30 -38.83 8.21 -14.53
C LEU A 30 -38.11 7.97 -13.20
N LYS A 31 -38.93 7.94 -12.13
CA LYS A 31 -38.69 7.07 -10.96
C LYS A 31 -38.52 5.64 -11.46
N ARG A 32 -37.68 4.86 -10.77
CA ARG A 32 -37.85 3.42 -10.39
C ARG A 32 -36.47 2.75 -10.43
N SER A 33 -35.83 2.51 -9.28
CA SER A 33 -36.06 1.39 -8.32
C SER A 33 -35.22 0.16 -8.67
N ALA A 34 -34.87 -0.59 -7.62
CA ALA A 34 -34.08 -1.83 -7.55
C ALA A 34 -32.56 -1.55 -7.46
N GLU A 35 -31.93 -1.53 -6.29
CA GLU A 35 -31.94 -2.54 -5.22
C GLU A 35 -31.86 -3.95 -5.79
N HIS A 36 -30.63 -4.44 -5.96
CA HIS A 36 -30.38 -5.86 -6.11
C HIS A 36 -30.40 -6.52 -4.74
N GLY A 37 -31.60 -6.87 -4.27
CA GLY A 37 -31.82 -8.00 -3.37
C GLY A 37 -31.45 -9.30 -4.09
N PHE A 38 -30.61 -10.14 -3.49
CA PHE A 38 -30.98 -11.20 -2.54
C PHE A 38 -31.37 -12.51 -3.24
N THR A 39 -30.56 -13.55 -3.03
CA THR A 39 -31.05 -14.93 -3.05
C THR A 39 -30.33 -15.73 -1.97
N SER A 40 -30.83 -15.60 -0.73
CA SER A 40 -30.84 -16.76 0.15
C SER A 40 -32.01 -17.65 -0.29
N LEU A 41 -31.72 -18.91 -0.58
CA LEU A 41 -32.75 -19.92 -0.79
C LEU A 41 -32.72 -20.84 0.42
N ARG A 42 -33.69 -20.61 1.31
CA ARG A 42 -34.12 -21.54 2.34
C ARG A 42 -35.41 -22.21 1.85
N ARG A 43 -35.42 -23.54 1.73
CA ARG A 43 -36.61 -24.39 1.58
C ARG A 43 -36.21 -25.78 2.07
N SER A 44 -36.46 -26.20 3.31
CA SER A 44 -37.71 -26.66 3.95
C SER A 44 -38.49 -27.72 3.18
N ALA A 45 -38.95 -28.73 3.95
CA ALA A 45 -39.79 -29.91 3.65
C ALA A 45 -38.98 -31.19 3.36
N GLU A 46 -38.83 -32.12 4.31
CA GLU A 46 -39.84 -33.02 4.90
C GLU A 46 -40.35 -34.11 3.95
N HIS A 47 -40.17 -35.35 4.44
CA HIS A 47 -40.99 -36.56 4.30
C HIS A 47 -41.32 -37.12 2.90
N GLY A 48 -40.82 -38.35 2.69
CA GLY A 48 -41.25 -39.25 1.62
C GLY A 48 -40.85 -40.69 1.90
N PHE A 49 -41.44 -41.29 2.93
CA PHE A 49 -41.50 -42.74 3.10
C PHE A 49 -42.45 -43.34 2.06
N THR A 50 -41.99 -44.28 1.24
CA THR A 50 -42.84 -45.38 0.72
C THR A 50 -42.02 -46.66 0.56
N PRO A 51 -42.61 -47.83 0.86
CA PRO A 51 -41.90 -49.11 0.92
C PRO A 51 -41.96 -49.84 -0.43
N VAL A 52 -40.92 -50.62 -0.75
CA VAL A 52 -41.03 -51.70 -1.75
C VAL A 52 -40.97 -53.03 -1.02
N ARG A 53 -42.15 -53.61 -0.80
CA ARG A 53 -42.33 -55.03 -0.55
C ARG A 53 -42.13 -55.79 -1.86
N ARG A 54 -41.34 -56.87 -1.82
CA ARG A 54 -41.63 -58.04 -2.65
C ARG A 54 -41.37 -59.31 -1.87
N SER A 55 -42.47 -59.90 -1.39
CA SER A 55 -42.57 -61.29 -0.97
C SER A 55 -42.28 -62.20 -2.15
N ALA A 56 -41.45 -63.22 -1.93
CA ALA A 56 -41.65 -64.55 -2.50
C ALA A 56 -41.19 -65.54 -1.42
N GLU A 57 -42.17 -66.11 -0.73
CA GLU A 57 -42.01 -67.32 0.07
C GLU A 57 -42.02 -68.55 -0.86
N HIS A 58 -41.93 -69.73 -0.25
CA HIS A 58 -41.72 -71.10 -0.76
C HIS A 58 -40.21 -71.47 -0.76
N GLY A 59 -39.69 -72.32 0.12
CA GLY A 59 -40.30 -73.27 1.04
C GLY A 59 -39.39 -74.52 1.10
N PHE A 60 -39.36 -75.16 2.27
CA PHE A 60 -38.78 -76.48 2.60
C PHE A 60 -37.29 -76.58 3.01
N ALA A 61 -37.13 -76.98 4.28
CA ALA A 61 -35.92 -77.31 5.04
C ALA A 61 -35.55 -78.81 4.90
N PRO A 62 -34.69 -79.43 5.75
CA PRO A 62 -33.50 -78.99 6.48
C PRO A 62 -32.29 -79.93 6.21
N LEU A 63 -31.12 -79.65 6.80
CA LEU A 63 -30.29 -80.58 7.60
C LEU A 63 -28.80 -80.22 7.56
N ARG A 64 -28.21 -80.15 8.77
CA ARG A 64 -26.80 -80.43 9.10
C ARG A 64 -25.79 -79.42 8.51
N ARG A 65 -24.81 -78.90 9.24
CA ARG A 65 -23.98 -79.51 10.27
C ARG A 65 -23.04 -78.43 10.81
N SER A 66 -22.61 -78.62 12.04
CA SER A 66 -21.34 -78.14 12.61
C SER A 66 -21.16 -76.64 12.79
N ALA A 67 -21.27 -76.28 14.08
CA ALA A 67 -20.37 -75.40 14.81
C ALA A 67 -19.09 -75.03 14.06
N GLU A 68 -18.83 -73.73 13.95
CA GLU A 68 -17.51 -73.17 14.26
C GLU A 68 -17.70 -71.82 14.98
N HIS A 69 -17.18 -71.76 16.20
CA HIS A 69 -17.03 -70.54 16.98
C HIS A 69 -15.96 -69.66 16.31
N GLY A 70 -16.39 -68.73 15.46
CA GLY A 70 -15.54 -67.64 15.01
C GLY A 70 -15.53 -66.52 16.05
N PHE A 71 -14.81 -66.69 17.16
CA PHE A 71 -14.47 -65.58 18.04
C PHE A 71 -13.51 -64.69 17.24
N THR A 72 -14.00 -63.62 16.59
CA THR A 72 -13.12 -62.61 16.00
C THR A 72 -12.49 -61.83 17.16
N PRO A 73 -11.20 -62.00 17.48
CA PRO A 73 -10.59 -61.10 18.44
C PRO A 73 -10.58 -59.71 17.82
N LEU A 74 -11.21 -58.75 18.49
CA LEU A 74 -10.96 -57.33 18.22
C LEU A 74 -9.45 -57.16 18.29
N ARG A 75 -8.81 -56.87 17.14
CA ARG A 75 -7.41 -56.47 17.10
C ARG A 75 -7.29 -55.28 18.03
N ARG A 76 -6.76 -55.52 19.23
CA ARG A 76 -6.36 -54.47 20.16
C ARG A 76 -5.29 -53.70 19.40
N SER A 77 -5.65 -52.51 18.92
CA SER A 77 -4.67 -51.57 18.41
C SER A 77 -3.68 -51.40 19.56
N ALA A 78 -2.49 -51.93 19.38
CA ALA A 78 -1.44 -51.77 20.36
C ALA A 78 -1.12 -50.29 20.35
N GLU A 79 -1.70 -49.54 21.27
CA GLU A 79 -1.30 -48.18 21.56
C GLU A 79 0.11 -48.29 22.14
N HIS A 80 1.10 -48.14 21.26
CA HIS A 80 2.49 -48.06 21.65
C HIS A 80 2.64 -46.70 22.33
N GLY A 81 2.66 -46.69 23.66
CA GLY A 81 2.93 -45.49 24.44
C GLY A 81 4.33 -44.97 24.11
N PHE A 82 4.45 -43.65 23.98
CA PHE A 82 5.73 -42.97 23.79
C PHE A 82 6.74 -43.38 24.86
N THR A 83 7.96 -43.71 24.44
CA THR A 83 9.05 -44.03 25.36
C THR A 83 9.73 -42.74 25.82
N LEU A 84 10.28 -42.73 27.04
CA LEU A 84 11.05 -41.59 27.55
C LEU A 84 12.26 -41.29 26.65
N VAL A 85 12.89 -42.34 26.12
CA VAL A 85 14.06 -42.24 25.22
C VAL A 85 13.72 -41.51 23.92
N GLU A 86 12.53 -41.75 23.36
CA GLU A 86 12.07 -41.08 22.14
C GLU A 86 11.94 -39.57 22.33
N LEU A 87 11.43 -39.13 23.49
CA LEU A 87 11.35 -37.71 23.82
C LEU A 87 12.73 -37.10 24.11
N MET A 88 13.64 -37.85 24.75
CA MET A 88 15.01 -37.38 24.98
C MET A 88 15.76 -37.10 23.68
N VAL A 89 15.66 -37.99 22.69
CA VAL A 89 16.33 -37.78 21.40
C VAL A 89 15.75 -36.55 20.68
N VAL A 90 14.43 -36.36 20.73
CA VAL A 90 13.77 -35.20 20.08
C VAL A 90 14.23 -33.88 20.69
N ILE A 91 14.27 -33.75 22.02
CA ILE A 91 14.70 -32.48 22.65
C ILE A 91 16.19 -32.20 22.43
N VAL A 92 17.03 -33.24 22.29
CA VAL A 92 18.45 -33.10 21.95
C VAL A 92 18.62 -32.55 20.54
N ILE A 93 17.88 -33.10 19.57
CA ILE A 93 17.92 -32.63 18.18
C ILE A 93 17.38 -31.20 18.08
N ILE A 94 16.26 -30.89 18.76
CA ILE A 94 15.71 -29.52 18.81
C ILE A 94 16.73 -28.56 19.45
N GLY A 95 17.37 -28.95 20.55
CA GLY A 95 18.39 -28.15 21.22
C GLY A 95 19.58 -27.84 20.30
N LEU A 96 20.06 -28.84 19.54
CA LEU A 96 21.14 -28.65 18.58
C LEU A 96 20.74 -27.71 17.43
N LEU A 97 19.57 -27.94 16.82
CA LEU A 97 19.09 -27.11 15.71
C LEU A 97 18.78 -25.67 16.15
N ALA A 98 18.25 -25.48 17.36
CA ALA A 98 17.93 -24.15 17.90
C ALA A 98 19.16 -23.24 18.00
N THR A 99 20.36 -23.79 18.21
CA THR A 99 21.60 -22.99 18.24
C THR A 99 21.95 -22.39 16.89
N ILE A 100 21.63 -23.07 15.78
CA ILE A 100 22.00 -22.65 14.41
C ILE A 100 20.99 -21.64 13.86
N VAL A 101 19.70 -21.81 14.19
CA VAL A 101 18.62 -20.96 13.66
C VAL A 101 18.64 -19.53 14.24
N ALA A 102 19.38 -19.29 15.33
CA ALA A 102 19.40 -18.01 16.04
C ALA A 102 20.18 -16.87 15.35
N ILE A 103 20.76 -17.08 14.16
CA ILE A 103 21.47 -16.01 13.46
C ILE A 103 20.48 -15.25 12.57
N ASN A 104 19.94 -14.18 13.14
CA ASN A 104 19.11 -13.20 12.45
C ASN A 104 19.97 -12.46 11.41
N VAL A 105 19.67 -12.64 10.12
CA VAL A 105 20.53 -12.20 8.99
C VAL A 105 20.17 -10.77 8.55
N ILE A 106 20.55 -9.72 9.28
CA ILE A 106 20.52 -8.34 8.74
C ILE A 106 21.60 -7.50 9.46
N PRO A 107 22.74 -7.18 8.78
CA PRO A 107 23.02 -5.77 8.45
C PRO A 107 23.83 -5.60 7.15
N ALA A 108 23.54 -6.39 6.11
CA ALA A 108 24.10 -6.12 4.77
C ALA A 108 23.33 -4.99 4.04
N THR A 109 22.30 -4.44 4.66
CA THR A 109 21.45 -3.38 4.10
C THR A 109 22.07 -2.01 4.19
N ASP A 110 23.05 -1.81 5.05
CA ASP A 110 23.30 -0.46 5.57
C ASP A 110 24.20 0.34 4.64
N THR A 111 25.31 -0.25 4.17
CA THR A 111 26.09 0.31 3.06
C THR A 111 25.24 0.40 1.78
N ALA A 112 24.40 -0.60 1.51
CA ALA A 112 23.54 -0.58 0.33
C ALA A 112 22.49 0.55 0.38
N ARG A 113 21.98 0.89 1.58
CA ARG A 113 21.10 2.03 1.81
C ARG A 113 21.84 3.33 1.57
N VAL A 114 23.02 3.52 2.15
CA VAL A 114 23.83 4.73 1.93
C VAL A 114 24.14 4.92 0.44
N GLU A 115 24.59 3.88 -0.24
CA GLU A 115 24.88 3.94 -1.69
C GLU A 115 23.62 4.19 -2.53
N LYS A 116 22.48 3.59 -2.16
CA LYS A 116 21.19 3.92 -2.77
C LYS A 116 20.84 5.39 -2.58
N ALA A 117 21.05 5.93 -1.38
CA ALA A 117 20.77 7.34 -1.10
C ALA A 117 21.62 8.27 -1.96
N ARG A 118 22.91 7.96 -2.12
CA ARG A 118 23.85 8.69 -2.97
C ARG A 118 23.43 8.65 -4.45
N ALA A 119 23.04 7.49 -4.96
CA ALA A 119 22.58 7.33 -6.33
C ALA A 119 21.26 8.09 -6.61
N ASP A 120 20.32 8.04 -5.65
CA ASP A 120 19.06 8.78 -5.73
C ASP A 120 19.32 10.30 -5.70
N ILE A 121 20.22 10.78 -4.83
CA ILE A 121 20.65 12.20 -4.79
C ILE A 121 21.23 12.62 -6.15
N ALA A 122 22.20 11.87 -6.69
CA ALA A 122 22.81 12.18 -7.98
C ALA A 122 21.77 12.25 -9.13
N THR A 123 20.76 11.38 -9.09
CA THR A 123 19.65 11.39 -10.06
C THR A 123 18.81 12.67 -9.93
N ILE A 124 18.50 13.09 -8.71
CA ILE A 124 17.75 14.33 -8.45
C ILE A 124 18.58 15.56 -8.86
N GLU A 125 19.89 15.58 -8.57
CA GLU A 125 20.79 16.66 -8.99
C GLU A 125 20.84 16.81 -10.50
N GLN A 126 20.95 15.71 -11.23
CA GLN A 126 20.90 15.74 -12.69
C GLN A 126 19.57 16.32 -13.20
N ALA A 127 18.45 16.00 -12.54
CA ALA A 127 17.15 16.56 -12.89
C ALA A 127 17.05 18.06 -12.57
N LEU A 128 17.62 18.52 -11.46
CA LEU A 128 17.71 19.95 -11.11
C LEU A 128 18.56 20.72 -12.11
N GLU A 129 19.69 20.16 -12.54
CA GLU A 129 20.54 20.81 -13.54
C GLU A 129 19.81 20.92 -14.88
N GLN A 130 19.08 19.89 -15.30
CA GLN A 130 18.22 19.99 -16.48
C GLN A 130 17.11 21.05 -16.33
N TYR A 131 16.50 21.14 -15.14
CA TYR A 131 15.53 22.20 -14.83
C TYR A 131 16.15 23.58 -14.99
N ARG A 132 17.38 23.77 -14.49
CA ARG A 132 18.12 25.03 -14.61
C ARG A 132 18.49 25.35 -16.05
N LEU A 133 18.90 24.38 -16.86
CA LEU A 133 19.22 24.61 -18.27
C LEU A 133 17.99 25.14 -19.04
N ASP A 134 16.81 24.59 -18.76
CA ASP A 134 15.58 25.00 -19.44
C ASP A 134 15.02 26.33 -18.89
N ASN A 135 15.00 26.50 -17.56
CA ASN A 135 14.33 27.62 -16.88
C ASN A 135 15.28 28.74 -16.40
N LEU A 136 16.60 28.57 -16.59
CA LEU A 136 17.70 29.45 -16.17
C LEU A 136 17.85 29.65 -14.65
N THR A 137 17.02 29.00 -13.84
CA THR A 137 17.04 29.08 -12.38
C THR A 137 16.74 27.71 -11.79
N TYR A 138 17.21 27.46 -10.57
CA TYR A 138 16.75 26.32 -9.78
C TYR A 138 15.34 26.58 -9.21
N PRO A 139 14.59 25.52 -8.84
CA PRO A 139 13.34 25.65 -8.12
C PRO A 139 13.50 26.42 -6.80
N SER A 140 12.49 27.21 -6.44
CA SER A 140 12.48 27.92 -5.15
C SER A 140 12.27 26.94 -3.98
N ALA A 141 12.59 27.39 -2.75
CA ALA A 141 12.33 26.58 -1.56
C ALA A 141 10.84 26.23 -1.37
N THR A 142 9.93 27.09 -1.84
CA THR A 142 8.48 26.87 -1.76
C THR A 142 8.02 25.80 -2.74
N ASP A 143 8.60 25.77 -3.95
CA ASP A 143 8.24 24.78 -4.96
C ASP A 143 8.91 23.42 -4.69
N GLY A 144 10.14 23.48 -4.14
CA GLY A 144 10.93 22.32 -3.77
C GLY A 144 11.21 21.36 -4.93
N LEU A 145 11.41 20.09 -4.59
CA LEU A 145 11.63 19.02 -5.56
C LEU A 145 10.37 18.69 -6.40
N GLN A 146 9.19 19.15 -5.98
CA GLN A 146 7.94 18.91 -6.72
C GLN A 146 7.95 19.62 -8.09
N ALA A 147 8.73 20.70 -8.22
CA ALA A 147 8.97 21.37 -9.48
C ALA A 147 9.60 20.47 -10.56
N LEU A 148 10.23 19.36 -10.16
CA LEU A 148 10.83 18.39 -11.08
C LEU A 148 9.80 17.45 -11.73
N ILE A 149 8.61 17.29 -11.15
CA ILE A 149 7.55 16.42 -11.68
C ILE A 149 6.54 17.25 -12.50
N SER A 150 6.16 18.41 -11.96
CA SER A 150 5.12 19.25 -12.52
C SER A 150 5.54 20.72 -12.51
N PRO A 151 5.07 21.53 -13.47
CA PRO A 151 5.41 22.95 -13.52
C PRO A 151 4.88 23.67 -12.27
N PRO A 152 5.74 24.33 -11.47
CA PRO A 152 5.27 25.13 -10.34
C PRO A 152 4.53 26.39 -10.81
N ALA A 153 3.59 26.86 -10.00
CA ALA A 153 2.79 28.05 -10.29
C ALA A 153 3.61 29.35 -10.29
N SER A 154 4.78 29.34 -9.63
CA SER A 154 5.73 30.45 -9.55
C SER A 154 6.52 30.69 -10.84
N LEU A 155 6.46 29.78 -11.82
CA LEU A 155 7.22 29.89 -13.06
C LEU A 155 6.77 31.10 -13.89
N VAL A 156 7.71 32.01 -14.13
CA VAL A 156 7.50 33.19 -14.98
C VAL A 156 7.21 32.80 -16.43
N GLN A 157 7.79 31.70 -16.92
CA GLN A 157 7.70 31.26 -18.32
C GLN A 157 7.34 29.76 -18.41
N PRO A 158 6.06 29.39 -18.25
CA PRO A 158 5.63 27.98 -18.29
C PRO A 158 5.96 27.26 -19.61
N GLN A 159 6.10 28.01 -20.71
CA GLN A 159 6.43 27.46 -22.03
C GLN A 159 7.83 26.83 -22.11
N ARG A 160 8.75 27.22 -21.21
CA ARG A 160 10.11 26.67 -21.15
C ARG A 160 10.17 25.34 -20.40
N TYR A 161 9.13 25.02 -19.64
CA TYR A 161 9.09 23.81 -18.85
C TYR A 161 8.96 22.57 -19.76
N ARG A 162 9.83 21.57 -19.52
CA ARG A 162 9.81 20.33 -20.29
C ARG A 162 8.49 19.57 -20.10
N ARG A 163 7.86 19.16 -21.21
CA ARG A 163 6.67 18.30 -21.17
C ARG A 163 7.02 16.96 -20.49
N GLY A 164 6.27 16.62 -19.44
CA GLY A 164 6.47 15.39 -18.66
C GLY A 164 7.44 15.52 -17.48
N GLY A 165 7.96 16.72 -17.21
CA GLY A 165 8.87 16.97 -16.09
C GLY A 165 10.32 16.54 -16.35
N TYR A 166 11.13 16.66 -15.31
CA TYR A 166 12.56 16.35 -15.29
C TYR A 166 12.85 14.99 -14.66
N ILE A 167 11.95 14.51 -13.80
CA ILE A 167 12.03 13.18 -13.19
C ILE A 167 10.64 12.53 -13.19
N LYS A 168 10.60 11.21 -13.44
CA LYS A 168 9.33 10.47 -13.53
C LYS A 168 8.58 10.40 -12.18
N LYS A 169 9.35 10.20 -11.11
CA LYS A 169 8.87 10.16 -9.73
C LYS A 169 10.00 10.58 -8.81
N LEU A 170 9.68 11.27 -7.73
CA LEU A 170 10.64 11.50 -6.66
C LEU A 170 10.86 10.17 -5.92
N PRO A 171 12.10 9.67 -5.82
CA PRO A 171 12.40 8.59 -4.91
C PRO A 171 12.29 9.09 -3.46
N ASN A 172 11.84 8.21 -2.57
CA ASN A 172 12.10 8.39 -1.14
C ASN A 172 13.48 7.83 -0.85
N ASP A 173 14.09 8.35 0.21
CA ASP A 173 15.33 7.84 0.73
C ASP A 173 15.18 6.36 1.19
N PRO A 174 16.29 5.65 1.44
CA PRO A 174 16.25 4.23 1.81
C PRO A 174 15.51 3.92 3.11
N TRP A 175 15.24 4.94 3.93
CA TRP A 175 14.49 4.86 5.18
C TRP A 175 13.02 5.29 5.02
N GLY A 176 12.60 5.58 3.78
CA GLY A 176 11.21 5.86 3.41
C GLY A 176 10.80 7.32 3.55
N ARG A 177 11.73 8.24 3.81
CA ARG A 177 11.47 9.68 3.97
C ARG A 177 11.74 10.43 2.66
N PRO A 178 11.04 11.54 2.41
CA PRO A 178 11.36 12.39 1.27
C PRO A 178 12.71 13.08 1.47
N TYR A 179 13.45 13.29 0.39
CA TYR A 179 14.68 14.07 0.42
C TYR A 179 14.41 15.53 0.80
N SER A 180 15.28 16.07 1.65
CA SER A 180 15.31 17.50 1.98
C SER A 180 15.97 18.27 0.85
N TYR A 181 15.39 19.41 0.47
CA TYR A 181 15.94 20.33 -0.52
C TYR A 181 16.02 21.72 0.07
N VAL A 182 17.20 22.32 0.01
CA VAL A 182 17.49 23.63 0.61
C VAL A 182 18.12 24.54 -0.44
N VAL A 183 17.58 25.76 -0.56
CA VAL A 183 18.10 26.83 -1.41
C VAL A 183 18.11 28.14 -0.63
N PRO A 184 19.24 28.88 -0.57
CA PRO A 184 20.56 28.50 -1.08
C PRO A 184 21.16 27.31 -0.31
N GLY A 185 21.99 26.51 -0.98
CA GLY A 185 22.67 25.38 -0.37
C GLY A 185 23.83 25.78 0.54
N ARG A 186 24.33 24.84 1.37
CA ARG A 186 25.44 25.10 2.30
C ARG A 186 26.76 25.42 1.59
N ARG A 187 27.07 24.70 0.51
CA ARG A 187 28.31 24.84 -0.29
C ARG A 187 28.06 25.14 -1.77
N GLY A 188 26.82 25.42 -2.16
CA GLY A 188 26.43 25.56 -3.56
C GLY A 188 25.09 26.27 -3.73
N ALA A 189 24.58 26.26 -4.97
CA ALA A 189 23.31 26.89 -5.29
C ALA A 189 22.12 26.24 -4.57
N PHE A 190 22.19 24.92 -4.37
CA PHE A 190 21.22 24.13 -3.62
C PHE A 190 21.96 23.05 -2.83
N ASP A 191 21.26 22.41 -1.90
CA ASP A 191 21.72 21.22 -1.19
C ASP A 191 20.55 20.23 -1.13
N ILE A 192 20.83 18.96 -1.41
CA ILE A 192 19.86 17.86 -1.26
C ILE A 192 20.41 16.87 -0.26
N GLY A 193 19.59 16.40 0.68
CA GLY A 193 20.07 15.37 1.58
C GLY A 193 18.99 14.53 2.24
N SER A 194 19.44 13.45 2.87
CA SER A 194 18.67 12.57 3.73
C SER A 194 19.25 12.64 5.14
N LEU A 195 18.38 12.59 6.15
CA LEU A 195 18.73 12.63 7.58
C LEU A 195 19.07 11.25 8.16
N GLY A 196 19.48 10.30 7.30
CA GLY A 196 19.80 8.95 7.73
C GLY A 196 18.63 8.15 8.33
N ALA A 197 18.97 7.09 9.07
CA ALA A 197 18.01 6.18 9.67
C ALA A 197 17.21 6.82 10.81
N ASP A 198 17.84 7.64 11.65
CA ASP A 198 17.19 8.28 12.79
C ASP A 198 16.28 9.45 12.38
N GLY A 199 16.58 10.11 11.26
CA GLY A 199 15.78 11.21 10.73
C GLY A 199 16.01 12.51 11.48
N GLN A 200 17.14 12.60 12.17
CA GLN A 200 17.53 13.76 12.94
C GLN A 200 18.82 14.31 12.36
N PRO A 201 19.02 15.63 12.38
CA PRO A 201 20.27 16.21 11.93
C PRO A 201 21.46 15.66 12.73
N GLY A 202 22.52 15.28 12.03
CA GLY A 202 23.74 14.73 12.62
C GLY A 202 23.79 13.21 12.50
N GLY A 203 24.07 12.54 13.62
CA GLY A 203 24.21 11.09 13.67
C GLY A 203 25.55 10.55 13.14
N ASP A 204 25.79 9.26 13.40
CA ASP A 204 26.96 8.51 12.94
C ASP A 204 26.51 7.25 12.19
N ASN A 205 27.36 6.74 11.29
CA ASN A 205 27.12 5.54 10.50
C ASN A 205 25.83 5.64 9.66
N GLU A 206 24.81 4.82 9.94
CA GLU A 206 23.51 4.83 9.26
C GLU A 206 22.64 6.02 9.62
N ASN A 207 22.89 6.61 10.79
CA ASN A 207 22.21 7.81 11.25
C ASN A 207 22.87 9.07 10.68
N ALA A 208 24.05 8.93 10.06
CA ALA A 208 24.74 10.08 9.50
C ALA A 208 23.90 10.69 8.38
N ASP A 209 23.72 12.00 8.45
CA ASP A 209 23.16 12.77 7.34
C ASP A 209 23.98 12.55 6.06
N ILE A 210 23.30 12.47 4.92
CA ILE A 210 23.92 12.38 3.60
C ILE A 210 23.48 13.60 2.82
N TYR A 211 24.39 14.56 2.62
CA TYR A 211 24.15 15.76 1.82
C TYR A 211 24.89 15.70 0.49
N SER A 212 24.30 16.26 -0.56
CA SER A 212 24.89 16.30 -1.89
C SER A 212 26.14 17.16 -1.94
N SER A 213 26.23 18.16 -1.06
CA SER A 213 27.46 18.91 -0.89
C SER A 213 28.65 18.07 -0.40
N GLU A 214 28.42 16.96 0.30
CA GLU A 214 29.43 16.08 0.92
C GLU A 214 29.86 14.89 0.05
N LEU A 215 29.23 14.71 -1.11
CA LEU A 215 29.54 13.66 -2.09
C LEU A 215 30.61 14.14 -3.08
#